data_AF-A0A453F2I6-F1
#
_entry.id   AF-A0A453F2I6-F1
#
_cell.length_a   1.000
_cell.length_b   1.000
_cell.length_c   1.000
_cell.angle_alpha   90.00
_cell.angle_beta   90.00
_cell.angle_gamma   90.00
#
_symmetry.space_group_name_H-M   'P 1'
#
loop_
_entity.id
_entity.type
_entity.pdbx_description
1 polymer ?
#
loop_
_entity_poly.entity_id
_entity_poly.type
_entity_poly.pdbx_seq_one_letter_code
_entity_poly.pdbx_strand_id
1 'polypeptide(L)'
;MIMEQKDQLLRAYNEEIHKMQQLARRHSQRIIDENQKLRSELESKMQNLDLRSKQLDELVARSESDRRNLEHEKEKNGVKTKHLKMATLVQQRADENVLKLVEKHKLEKQVALDKIIKLEQQLDAKQKLELEIKQLQGKLEVMKHMPGEEDSESKKRIDELSEELQDKYDEMDAMESLYHTLLIKERKSNDELQDARKKLIDGLQTITTGRANIGIKRMGELDLKSLAIACGRKLSKEDAEVTAAILCSKWEADIKKPEWHPFRVVMVNGKKRVLELISLQLS
;
A
#
# COMPACT_ATOMS: atom_id res chain seq x y z
N MET A 1 -24.66 -67.99 -112.18
CA MET A 1 -24.35 -68.81 -110.98
C MET A 1 -22.99 -68.49 -110.35
N ILE A 2 -21.84 -68.62 -111.04
CA ILE A 2 -20.51 -68.39 -110.43
C ILE A 2 -20.23 -66.90 -110.08
N MET A 3 -20.64 -65.96 -110.94
CA MET A 3 -20.48 -64.50 -110.68
C MET A 3 -21.26 -64.04 -109.45
N GLU A 4 -22.47 -64.56 -109.28
CA GLU A 4 -23.39 -64.17 -108.21
C GLU A 4 -22.93 -64.66 -106.83
N GLN A 5 -22.27 -65.81 -106.77
CA GLN A 5 -21.62 -66.33 -105.56
C GLN A 5 -20.38 -65.51 -105.16
N LYS A 6 -19.58 -65.04 -106.14
CA LYS A 6 -18.45 -64.14 -105.87
C LYS A 6 -18.91 -62.79 -105.31
N ASP A 7 -19.99 -62.23 -105.85
CA ASP A 7 -20.56 -60.96 -105.37
C ASP A 7 -21.19 -61.08 -103.98
N GLN A 8 -21.76 -62.23 -103.63
CA GLN A 8 -22.23 -62.50 -102.27
C GLN A 8 -21.06 -62.62 -101.28
N LEU A 9 -19.99 -63.33 -101.66
CA LEU A 9 -18.80 -63.48 -100.82
C LEU A 9 -18.09 -62.14 -100.57
N LEU A 10 -17.96 -61.30 -101.60
CA LEU A 10 -17.37 -59.97 -101.48
C LEU A 10 -18.20 -59.05 -100.59
N ARG A 11 -19.54 -59.10 -100.69
CA ARG A 11 -20.44 -58.36 -99.80
C ARG A 11 -20.31 -58.79 -98.34
N ALA A 12 -20.32 -60.10 -98.07
CA ALA A 12 -20.14 -60.61 -96.71
C ALA A 12 -18.77 -60.24 -96.13
N TYR A 13 -17.70 -60.30 -96.93
CA TYR A 13 -16.37 -59.87 -96.53
C TYR A 13 -16.31 -58.36 -96.19
N ASN A 14 -16.90 -57.51 -97.03
CA ASN A 14 -16.97 -56.06 -96.79
C ASN A 14 -17.81 -55.72 -95.55
N GLU A 15 -18.94 -56.41 -95.34
CA GLU A 15 -19.74 -56.27 -94.11
C GLU A 15 -18.94 -56.62 -92.86
N GLU A 16 -18.15 -57.69 -92.91
CA GLU A 16 -17.33 -58.12 -91.78
C GLU A 16 -16.19 -57.14 -91.49
N ILE A 17 -15.56 -56.57 -92.53
CA ILE A 17 -14.61 -55.45 -92.37
C ILE A 17 -15.28 -54.27 -91.69
N HIS A 18 -16.48 -53.89 -92.12
CA HIS A 18 -17.20 -52.77 -91.51
C HIS A 18 -17.54 -53.03 -90.04
N LYS A 19 -17.97 -54.25 -89.68
CA LYS A 19 -18.21 -54.64 -88.28
C LYS A 19 -16.93 -54.56 -87.45
N MET A 20 -15.82 -55.11 -87.96
CA MET A 20 -14.52 -55.04 -87.28
C MET A 20 -14.08 -53.59 -87.06
N GLN A 21 -14.17 -52.74 -88.09
CA GLN A 21 -13.86 -51.31 -87.97
C GLN A 21 -14.77 -50.60 -86.96
N GLN A 22 -16.07 -50.92 -86.94
CA GLN A 22 -17.01 -50.32 -86.00
C GLN A 22 -16.71 -50.76 -84.56
N LEU A 23 -16.36 -52.04 -84.33
CA LEU A 23 -15.97 -52.56 -83.03
C LEU A 23 -14.68 -51.88 -82.53
N ALA A 24 -13.67 -51.76 -83.39
CA ALA A 24 -12.42 -51.09 -83.08
C ALA A 24 -12.61 -49.60 -82.75
N ARG A 25 -13.48 -48.89 -83.49
CA ARG A 25 -13.86 -47.50 -83.21
C ARG A 25 -14.56 -47.38 -81.86
N ARG A 26 -15.55 -48.23 -81.57
CA ARG A 26 -16.24 -48.24 -80.26
C ARG A 26 -15.29 -48.52 -79.11
N HIS A 27 -14.35 -49.46 -79.28
CA HIS A 27 -13.36 -49.77 -78.26
C HIS A 27 -12.41 -48.60 -78.02
N SER A 28 -11.89 -47.99 -79.10
CA SER A 28 -11.02 -46.80 -79.02
C SER A 28 -11.74 -45.63 -78.35
N GLN A 29 -13.03 -45.41 -78.66
CA GLN A 29 -13.82 -44.36 -78.03
C GLN A 29 -13.97 -44.59 -76.52
N ARG A 30 -14.28 -45.82 -76.09
CA ARG A 30 -14.34 -46.15 -74.65
C ARG A 30 -13.03 -45.87 -73.93
N ILE A 31 -11.89 -46.22 -74.54
CA ILE A 31 -10.56 -45.93 -73.98
C ILE A 31 -10.34 -44.42 -73.86
N ILE A 32 -10.74 -43.63 -74.87
CA ILE A 32 -10.62 -42.17 -74.83
C ILE A 32 -11.49 -41.59 -73.71
N ASP A 33 -12.74 -42.02 -73.60
CA ASP A 33 -13.68 -41.55 -72.58
C ASP A 33 -13.19 -41.89 -71.15
N GLU A 34 -12.70 -43.11 -70.94
CA GLU A 34 -12.10 -43.53 -69.66
C GLU A 34 -10.84 -42.73 -69.33
N ASN A 35 -9.95 -42.51 -70.30
CA ASN A 35 -8.75 -41.69 -70.09
C ASN A 35 -9.12 -40.24 -69.76
N GLN A 36 -10.13 -39.67 -70.41
CA GLN A 36 -10.60 -38.32 -70.10
C GLN A 36 -11.17 -38.26 -68.68
N LYS A 37 -11.96 -39.25 -68.27
CA LYS A 37 -12.48 -39.35 -66.89
C LYS A 37 -11.35 -39.42 -65.87
N LEU A 38 -10.36 -40.30 -66.08
CA LEU A 38 -9.21 -40.45 -65.18
C LEU A 38 -8.38 -39.17 -65.08
N ARG A 39 -8.19 -38.44 -66.19
CA ARG A 39 -7.52 -37.14 -66.18
C ARG A 39 -8.27 -36.11 -65.33
N SER A 40 -9.58 -36.01 -65.49
CA SER A 40 -10.41 -35.10 -64.67
C SER A 40 -10.38 -35.48 -63.18
N GLU A 41 -10.40 -36.77 -62.86
CA GLU A 41 -10.26 -37.24 -61.47
C GLU A 41 -8.87 -36.94 -60.88
N LEU A 42 -7.81 -37.11 -61.68
CA LEU A 42 -6.44 -36.79 -61.25
C LEU A 42 -6.29 -35.30 -61.00
N GLU A 43 -6.80 -34.45 -61.89
CA GLU A 43 -6.75 -32.99 -61.75
C GLU A 43 -7.52 -32.51 -60.52
N SER A 44 -8.72 -33.06 -60.27
CA SER A 44 -9.49 -32.81 -59.05
C SER A 44 -8.72 -33.20 -57.78
N LYS A 45 -8.07 -34.37 -57.78
CA LYS A 45 -7.23 -34.81 -56.65
C LYS A 45 -6.01 -33.92 -56.45
N MET A 46 -5.36 -33.48 -57.53
CA MET A 46 -4.23 -32.55 -57.46
C MET A 46 -4.65 -31.21 -56.84
N GLN A 47 -5.77 -30.64 -57.28
CA GLN A 47 -6.31 -29.39 -56.71
C GLN A 47 -6.67 -29.55 -55.22
N ASN A 48 -7.23 -30.70 -54.83
CA ASN A 48 -7.55 -30.98 -53.43
C ASN A 48 -6.28 -31.05 -52.56
N LEU A 49 -5.23 -31.71 -53.06
CA LEU A 49 -3.94 -31.79 -52.37
C LEU A 49 -3.27 -30.41 -52.24
N ASP A 50 -3.32 -29.58 -53.28
CA ASP A 50 -2.78 -28.21 -53.24
C ASP A 50 -3.52 -27.35 -52.19
N LEU A 51 -4.86 -27.43 -52.16
CA LEU A 51 -5.65 -26.74 -51.14
C LEU A 51 -5.30 -27.21 -49.72
N ARG A 52 -5.15 -28.53 -49.53
CA ARG A 52 -4.80 -29.11 -48.24
C ARG A 52 -3.38 -28.73 -47.81
N SER A 53 -2.44 -28.62 -48.75
CA SER A 53 -1.08 -28.13 -48.49
C SER A 53 -1.12 -26.69 -47.96
N LYS A 54 -1.85 -25.80 -48.63
CA LYS A 54 -2.02 -24.40 -48.19
C LYS A 54 -2.64 -24.30 -46.80
N GLN A 55 -3.65 -25.11 -46.51
CA GLN A 55 -4.27 -25.16 -45.17
C GLN A 55 -3.29 -25.64 -44.09
N LEU A 56 -2.42 -26.60 -44.40
CA LEU A 56 -1.38 -27.05 -43.46
C LEU A 56 -0.36 -25.95 -43.20
N ASP A 57 0.09 -25.25 -44.24
CA ASP A 57 1.04 -24.13 -44.10
C ASP A 57 0.45 -23.02 -43.21
N GLU A 58 -0.82 -22.66 -43.40
CA GLU A 58 -1.52 -21.71 -42.54
C GLU A 58 -1.64 -22.17 -41.09
N LEU A 59 -1.95 -23.45 -40.86
CA LEU A 59 -2.04 -24.03 -39.52
C LEU A 59 -0.68 -24.04 -38.81
N VAL A 60 0.39 -24.37 -39.53
CA VAL A 60 1.76 -24.33 -39.00
C VAL A 60 2.12 -22.90 -38.60
N ALA A 61 1.88 -21.91 -39.47
CA ALA A 61 2.16 -20.50 -39.18
C ALA A 61 1.38 -19.99 -37.95
N ARG A 62 0.10 -20.36 -37.82
CA ARG A 62 -0.73 -20.04 -36.64
C ARG A 62 -0.17 -20.66 -35.37
N SER A 63 0.15 -21.96 -35.39
CA SER A 63 0.72 -22.69 -34.25
C SER A 63 2.06 -22.09 -33.79
N GLU A 64 2.93 -21.72 -34.72
CA GLU A 64 4.21 -21.06 -34.41
C GLU A 64 4.02 -19.68 -33.77
N SER A 65 3.02 -18.92 -34.21
CA SER A 65 2.65 -17.65 -33.59
C SER A 65 2.13 -17.86 -32.17
N ASP A 66 1.21 -18.81 -31.96
CA ASP A 66 0.64 -19.11 -30.65
C ASP A 66 1.71 -19.60 -29.66
N ARG A 67 2.63 -20.43 -30.13
CA ARG A 67 3.78 -20.88 -29.33
C ARG A 67 4.65 -19.70 -28.88
N ARG A 68 4.97 -18.77 -29.77
CA ARG A 68 5.76 -17.56 -29.43
C ARG A 68 5.03 -16.67 -28.43
N ASN A 69 3.72 -16.48 -28.60
CA ASN A 69 2.89 -15.70 -27.67
C ASN A 69 2.88 -16.34 -26.27
N LEU A 70 2.74 -17.66 -26.19
CA LEU A 70 2.76 -18.39 -24.92
C LEU A 70 4.12 -18.29 -24.22
N GLU A 71 5.23 -18.38 -24.96
CA GLU A 71 6.59 -18.22 -24.43
C GLU A 71 6.77 -16.83 -23.80
N HIS A 72 6.35 -15.78 -24.52
CA HIS A 72 6.43 -14.40 -24.04
C HIS A 72 5.59 -14.17 -22.77
N GLU A 73 4.35 -14.70 -22.71
CA GLU A 73 3.53 -14.57 -21.51
C GLU A 73 4.08 -15.38 -20.32
N LYS A 74 4.73 -16.53 -20.56
CA LYS A 74 5.47 -17.26 -19.51
C LYS A 74 6.61 -16.43 -18.94
N GLU A 75 7.42 -15.80 -19.80
CA GLU A 75 8.53 -14.95 -19.37
C GLU A 75 8.02 -13.75 -18.55
N LYS A 76 7.00 -13.05 -19.06
CA LYS A 76 6.35 -11.93 -18.38
C LYS A 76 5.77 -12.33 -17.02
N ASN A 77 5.12 -13.50 -16.93
CA ASN A 77 4.61 -14.02 -15.66
C ASN A 77 5.74 -14.42 -14.70
N GLY A 78 6.85 -14.95 -15.22
CA GLY A 78 8.06 -15.21 -14.43
C GLY A 78 8.63 -13.94 -13.81
N VAL A 79 8.72 -12.86 -14.59
CA VAL A 79 9.15 -11.53 -14.13
C VAL A 79 8.18 -10.98 -13.07
N LYS A 80 6.87 -11.01 -13.33
CA LYS A 80 5.85 -10.58 -12.34
C LYS A 80 5.96 -11.35 -11.03
N THR A 81 6.14 -12.66 -11.10
CA THR A 81 6.29 -13.52 -9.91
C THR A 81 7.53 -13.15 -9.10
N LYS A 82 8.67 -12.88 -9.75
CA LYS A 82 9.88 -12.41 -9.07
C LYS A 82 9.64 -11.07 -8.37
N HIS A 83 8.99 -10.12 -9.04
CA HIS A 83 8.66 -8.80 -8.47
C HIS A 83 7.72 -8.92 -7.26
N LEU A 84 6.68 -9.74 -7.35
CA LEU A 84 5.76 -9.98 -6.24
C LEU A 84 6.49 -10.56 -5.03
N LYS A 85 7.37 -11.57 -5.24
CA LYS A 85 8.19 -12.12 -4.15
C LYS A 85 9.08 -11.06 -3.49
N MET A 86 9.70 -10.18 -4.28
CA MET A 86 10.52 -9.10 -3.75
C MET A 86 9.69 -8.08 -2.98
N ALA A 87 8.53 -7.70 -3.49
CA ALA A 87 7.62 -6.78 -2.81
C ALA A 87 7.16 -7.33 -1.45
N THR A 88 6.76 -8.62 -1.40
CA THR A 88 6.39 -9.28 -0.14
C THR A 88 7.54 -9.29 0.86
N LEU A 89 8.76 -9.57 0.40
CA LEU A 89 9.94 -9.60 1.28
C LEU A 89 10.31 -8.20 1.81
N VAL A 90 10.18 -7.16 0.99
CA VAL A 90 10.38 -5.77 1.43
C VAL A 90 9.30 -5.36 2.43
N GLN A 91 8.04 -5.73 2.19
CA GLN A 91 6.94 -5.47 3.13
C GLN A 91 7.20 -6.13 4.48
N GLN A 92 7.58 -7.42 4.50
CA GLN A 92 7.89 -8.13 5.74
C GLN A 92 9.02 -7.47 6.53
N ARG A 93 10.09 -7.01 5.86
CA ARG A 93 11.16 -6.26 6.52
C ARG A 93 10.68 -4.93 7.09
N ALA A 94 9.81 -4.21 6.37
CA ALA A 94 9.24 -2.97 6.85
C ALA A 94 8.37 -3.21 8.09
N ASP A 95 7.52 -4.24 8.08
CA ASP A 95 6.66 -4.61 9.20
C ASP A 95 7.49 -4.98 10.45
N GLU A 96 8.58 -5.75 10.28
CA GLU A 96 9.50 -6.08 11.37
C GLU A 96 10.19 -4.84 11.97
N ASN A 97 10.60 -3.89 11.11
CA ASN A 97 11.19 -2.63 11.57
C ASN A 97 10.18 -1.77 12.35
N VAL A 98 8.92 -1.72 11.92
CA VAL A 98 7.84 -1.04 12.65
C VAL A 98 7.62 -1.69 14.00
N LEU A 99 7.62 -3.02 14.08
CA LEU A 99 7.46 -3.75 15.35
C LEU A 99 8.58 -3.38 16.35
N LYS A 100 9.84 -3.41 15.90
CA LYS A 100 11.01 -3.00 16.72
C LYS A 100 10.89 -1.55 17.21
N LEU A 101 10.40 -0.65 16.36
CA LEU A 101 10.20 0.76 16.73
C LEU A 101 9.11 0.91 17.80
N VAL A 102 8.01 0.16 17.67
CA VAL A 102 6.93 0.17 18.67
C VAL A 102 7.42 -0.34 20.02
N GLU A 103 8.21 -1.42 20.05
CA GLU A 103 8.80 -1.94 21.28
C GLU A 103 9.75 -0.94 21.95
N LYS A 104 10.61 -0.29 21.14
CA LYS A 104 11.50 0.76 21.62
C LYS A 104 10.72 1.93 22.23
N HIS A 105 9.70 2.44 21.55
CA HIS A 105 8.85 3.52 22.07
C HIS A 105 8.13 3.11 23.37
N LYS A 106 7.71 1.84 23.49
CA LYS A 106 7.08 1.34 24.72
C LYS A 106 8.06 1.37 25.89
N LEU A 107 9.32 0.98 25.67
CA LEU A 107 10.36 1.02 26.68
C LEU A 107 10.71 2.47 27.07
N GLU A 108 10.90 3.35 26.09
CA GLU A 108 11.19 4.77 26.32
C GLU A 108 10.06 5.45 27.10
N LYS A 109 8.79 5.14 26.76
CA LYS A 109 7.63 5.61 27.52
C LYS A 109 7.66 5.16 28.97
N GLN A 110 8.01 3.90 29.23
CA GLN A 110 8.09 3.38 30.60
C GLN A 110 9.18 4.10 31.40
N VAL A 111 10.37 4.28 30.80
CA VAL A 111 11.48 5.02 31.42
C VAL A 111 11.09 6.46 31.74
N ALA A 112 10.37 7.13 30.84
CA ALA A 112 9.87 8.48 31.08
C ALA A 112 8.86 8.53 32.23
N LEU A 113 7.92 7.57 32.30
CA LEU A 113 6.97 7.47 33.41
C LEU A 113 7.67 7.23 34.75
N ASP A 114 8.64 6.32 34.81
CA ASP A 114 9.42 6.06 36.02
C ASP A 114 10.19 7.31 36.47
N LYS A 115 10.66 8.13 35.53
CA LYS A 115 11.34 9.40 35.84
C LYS A 115 10.37 10.45 36.38
N ILE A 116 9.15 10.53 35.85
CA ILE A 116 8.09 11.43 36.36
C ILE A 116 7.78 11.09 37.82
N ILE A 117 7.55 9.81 38.13
CA ILE A 117 7.25 9.35 39.51
C ILE A 117 8.38 9.75 40.47
N LYS A 118 9.65 9.59 40.06
CA LYS A 118 10.79 10.01 40.88
C LYS A 118 10.83 11.52 41.11
N LEU A 119 10.49 12.32 40.09
CA LEU A 119 10.45 13.77 40.22
C LEU A 119 9.29 14.23 41.11
N GLU A 120 8.13 13.57 41.04
CA GLU A 120 7.00 13.81 41.96
C GLU A 120 7.41 13.55 43.41
N GLN A 121 8.08 12.42 43.69
CA GLN A 121 8.60 12.12 45.03
C GLN A 121 9.62 13.16 45.53
N GLN A 122 10.48 13.65 44.63
CA GLN A 122 11.45 14.71 44.97
C GLN A 122 10.74 16.04 45.26
N LEU A 123 9.67 16.36 44.53
CA LEU A 123 8.87 17.54 44.75
C LEU A 123 8.15 17.49 46.10
N ASP A 124 7.53 16.35 46.43
CA ASP A 124 6.88 16.13 47.74
C ASP A 124 7.89 16.28 48.89
N ALA A 125 9.11 15.74 48.72
CA ALA A 125 10.18 15.89 49.70
C ALA A 125 10.63 17.35 49.86
N LYS A 126 10.75 18.12 48.76
CA LYS A 126 11.05 19.56 48.80
C LYS A 126 9.98 20.32 49.58
N GLN A 127 8.71 20.08 49.28
CA GLN A 127 7.59 20.74 49.96
C GLN A 127 7.57 20.43 51.47
N LYS A 128 7.93 19.19 51.86
CA LYS A 128 8.07 18.83 53.27
C LYS A 128 9.19 19.62 53.97
N LEU A 129 10.37 19.73 53.34
CA LEU A 129 11.47 20.54 53.88
C LEU A 129 11.10 22.02 54.00
N GLU A 130 10.40 22.59 53.01
CA GLU A 130 9.91 23.97 53.09
C GLU A 130 8.98 24.22 54.29
N LEU A 131 8.14 23.24 54.63
CA LEU A 131 7.29 23.29 55.84
C LEU A 131 8.12 23.22 57.13
N GLU A 132 9.12 22.34 57.19
CA GLU A 132 10.03 22.23 58.35
C GLU A 132 10.84 23.51 58.57
N ILE A 133 11.39 24.09 57.49
CA ILE A 133 12.08 25.40 57.53
C ILE A 133 11.18 26.47 58.14
N LYS A 134 9.94 26.61 57.65
CA LYS A 134 8.98 27.59 58.19
C LYS A 134 8.65 27.35 59.66
N GLN A 135 8.56 26.09 60.09
CA GLN A 135 8.34 25.76 61.50
C GLN A 135 9.52 26.14 62.38
N LEU A 136 10.76 25.85 61.95
CA LEU A 136 11.98 26.21 62.67
C LEU A 136 12.16 27.72 62.76
N GLN A 137 11.93 28.44 61.65
CA GLN A 137 11.92 29.91 61.63
C GLN A 137 10.93 30.47 62.66
N GLY A 138 9.70 29.96 62.71
CA GLY A 138 8.70 30.39 63.69
C GLY A 138 9.14 30.13 65.14
N LYS A 139 9.74 28.97 65.44
CA LYS A 139 10.27 28.66 66.77
C LYS A 139 11.41 29.59 67.17
N LEU A 140 12.36 29.81 66.26
CA LEU A 140 13.51 30.69 66.49
C LEU A 140 13.05 32.13 66.80
N GLU A 141 12.05 32.62 66.07
CA GLU A 141 11.52 33.96 66.26
C GLU A 141 10.81 34.13 67.62
N VAL A 142 10.05 33.11 68.03
CA VAL A 142 9.44 33.06 69.38
C VAL A 142 10.51 33.04 70.47
N MET A 143 11.58 32.25 70.32
CA MET A 143 12.68 32.18 71.29
C MET A 143 13.45 33.49 71.40
N LYS A 144 13.68 34.21 70.30
CA LYS A 144 14.31 35.55 70.30
C LYS A 144 13.49 36.60 71.06
N HIS A 145 12.18 36.44 71.12
CA HIS A 145 11.26 37.43 71.69
C HIS A 145 10.74 37.06 73.09
N MET A 146 11.12 35.91 73.65
CA MET A 146 10.77 35.53 75.02
C MET A 146 11.64 36.28 76.05
N PRO A 147 11.05 37.10 76.95
CA PRO A 147 11.79 37.76 78.01
C PRO A 147 11.95 36.80 79.19
N GLY A 148 13.07 36.07 79.24
CA GLY A 148 13.40 35.18 80.36
C GLY A 148 14.64 34.33 80.12
N GLU A 149 15.70 34.64 80.87
CA GLU A 149 16.98 33.94 81.05
C GLU A 149 17.91 33.83 79.81
N GLU A 150 18.83 34.81 79.72
CA GLU A 150 20.09 34.76 78.95
C GLU A 150 21.06 33.71 79.52
N ASP A 151 20.64 32.46 79.63
CA ASP A 151 21.50 31.38 80.10
C ASP A 151 22.33 30.79 78.93
N SER A 152 23.55 30.35 79.21
CA SER A 152 24.53 29.87 78.19
C SER A 152 23.98 28.71 77.34
N GLU A 153 23.05 27.93 77.88
CA GLU A 153 22.42 26.82 77.18
C GLU A 153 21.41 27.28 76.11
N SER A 154 20.67 28.37 76.39
CA SER A 154 19.71 28.99 75.47
C SER A 154 20.42 29.56 74.24
N LYS A 155 21.58 30.19 74.43
CA LYS A 155 22.44 30.68 73.33
C LYS A 155 22.93 29.56 72.42
N LYS A 156 23.45 28.47 73.00
CA LYS A 156 23.91 27.30 72.23
C LYS A 156 22.80 26.70 71.35
N ARG A 157 21.58 26.56 71.88
CA ARG A 157 20.45 26.05 71.10
C ARG A 157 20.02 26.99 69.97
N ILE A 158 20.14 28.31 70.17
CA ILE A 158 19.88 29.30 69.11
C ILE A 158 20.95 29.21 68.01
N ASP A 159 22.22 29.05 68.38
CA ASP A 159 23.32 28.92 67.43
C ASP A 159 23.20 27.61 66.63
N GLU A 160 22.92 26.48 67.28
CA GLU A 160 22.67 25.17 66.63
C GLU A 160 21.50 25.24 65.64
N LEU A 161 20.36 25.83 66.04
CA LEU A 161 19.21 26.00 65.15
C LEU A 161 19.49 26.96 63.99
N SER A 162 20.37 27.95 64.18
CA SER A 162 20.74 28.88 63.13
C SER A 162 21.67 28.24 62.09
N GLU A 163 22.59 27.38 62.53
CA GLU A 163 23.47 26.60 61.65
C GLU A 163 22.68 25.57 60.83
N GLU A 164 21.78 24.81 61.46
CA GLU A 164 20.91 23.85 60.75
C GLU A 164 19.99 24.56 59.74
N LEU A 165 19.51 25.76 60.08
CA LEU A 165 18.70 26.57 59.16
C LEU A 165 19.52 27.05 57.95
N GLN A 166 20.78 27.45 58.16
CA GLN A 166 21.68 27.86 57.09
C GLN A 166 22.00 26.70 56.16
N ASP A 167 22.32 25.52 56.69
CA ASP A 167 22.56 24.30 55.89
C ASP A 167 21.36 23.96 54.99
N LYS A 168 20.13 24.15 55.51
CA LYS A 168 18.90 23.94 54.72
C LYS A 168 18.68 24.97 53.62
N TYR A 169 19.10 26.22 53.82
CA TYR A 169 19.09 27.22 52.76
C TYR A 169 20.10 26.89 51.66
N ASP A 170 21.32 26.48 52.03
CA ASP A 170 22.36 26.11 51.07
C ASP A 170 21.95 24.87 50.25
N GLU A 171 21.30 23.87 50.89
CA GLU A 171 20.73 22.70 50.22
C GLU A 171 19.63 23.10 49.21
N MET A 172 18.78 24.07 49.57
CA MET A 172 17.72 24.59 48.70
C MET A 172 18.30 25.34 47.49
N ASP A 173 19.28 26.22 47.69
CA ASP A 173 19.94 26.98 46.62
C ASP A 173 20.66 26.07 45.62
N ALA A 174 21.32 25.01 46.11
CA ALA A 174 21.93 23.99 45.27
C ALA A 174 20.89 23.26 44.41
N MET A 175 19.73 22.93 44.99
CA MET A 175 18.63 22.27 44.28
C MET A 175 18.03 23.18 43.20
N GLU A 176 17.84 24.47 43.48
CA GLU A 176 17.33 25.44 42.50
C GLU A 176 18.31 25.67 41.35
N SER A 177 19.60 25.74 41.65
CA SER A 177 20.67 25.86 40.63
C SER A 177 20.68 24.66 39.68
N LEU A 178 20.51 23.45 40.23
CA LEU A 178 20.42 22.22 39.44
C LEU A 178 19.13 22.19 38.59
N TYR A 179 17.99 22.58 39.16
CA TYR A 179 16.72 22.68 38.42
C TYR A 179 16.84 23.64 37.23
N HIS A 180 17.40 24.83 37.44
CA HIS A 180 17.58 25.82 36.38
C HIS A 180 18.49 25.30 35.26
N THR A 181 19.59 24.62 35.63
CA THR A 181 20.51 24.01 34.67
C THR A 181 19.83 22.93 33.82
N LEU A 182 19.02 22.06 34.45
CA LEU A 182 18.28 21.02 33.74
C LEU A 182 17.24 21.61 32.79
N LEU A 183 16.52 22.65 33.22
CA LEU A 183 15.52 23.34 32.40
C LEU A 183 16.15 23.98 31.16
N ILE A 184 17.33 24.60 31.28
CA ILE A 184 18.06 25.14 30.12
C ILE A 184 18.46 24.02 29.15
N LYS A 185 18.97 22.88 29.65
CA LYS A 185 19.35 21.75 28.80
C LYS A 185 18.16 21.12 28.10
N GLU A 186 17.04 20.96 28.79
CA GLU A 186 15.81 20.41 28.24
C GLU A 186 15.30 21.28 27.09
N ARG A 187 15.19 22.60 27.30
CA ARG A 187 14.78 23.54 26.26
C ARG A 187 15.67 23.46 25.02
N LYS A 188 16.99 23.48 25.20
CA LYS A 188 17.95 23.36 24.08
C LYS A 188 17.76 22.05 23.31
N SER A 189 17.66 20.92 24.02
CA SER A 189 17.45 19.61 23.40
C SER A 189 16.12 19.54 22.65
N ASN A 190 15.05 20.10 23.22
CA ASN A 190 13.75 20.16 22.56
C ASN A 190 13.80 21.05 21.30
N ASP A 191 14.47 22.21 21.35
CA ASP A 191 14.62 23.10 20.19
C ASP A 191 15.36 22.39 19.04
N GLU A 192 16.45 21.67 19.35
CA GLU A 192 17.17 20.84 18.37
C GLU A 192 16.28 19.76 17.75
N LEU A 193 15.47 19.08 18.57
CA LEU A 193 14.54 18.04 18.12
C LEU A 193 13.42 18.62 17.23
N GLN A 194 12.88 19.78 17.57
CA GLN A 194 11.87 20.46 16.75
C GLN A 194 12.48 20.92 15.40
N ASP A 195 13.70 21.44 15.39
CA ASP A 195 14.39 21.83 14.16
C ASP A 195 14.66 20.61 13.25
N ALA A 196 15.16 19.51 13.82
CA ALA A 196 15.36 18.26 13.08
C ALA A 196 14.04 17.73 12.48
N ARG A 197 12.95 17.75 13.27
CA ARG A 197 11.61 17.37 12.80
C ARG A 197 11.15 18.25 11.65
N LYS A 198 11.33 19.57 11.77
CA LYS A 198 10.95 20.54 10.73
C LYS A 198 11.72 20.28 9.43
N LYS A 199 13.04 20.14 9.51
CA LYS A 199 13.89 19.82 8.35
C LYS A 199 13.49 18.51 7.66
N LEU A 200 13.13 17.49 8.43
CA LEU A 200 12.65 16.22 7.88
C LEU A 200 11.33 16.40 7.12
N ILE A 201 10.37 17.13 7.70
CA ILE A 201 9.08 17.42 7.05
C ILE A 201 9.30 18.19 5.74
N ASP A 202 10.11 19.25 5.77
CA ASP A 202 10.39 20.08 4.60
C ASP A 202 11.09 19.25 3.50
N GLY A 203 12.08 18.43 3.87
CA GLY A 203 12.75 17.51 2.95
C GLY A 203 11.79 16.53 2.28
N LEU A 204 10.87 15.92 3.04
CA LEU A 204 9.85 15.02 2.48
C LEU A 204 8.86 15.73 1.55
N GLN A 205 8.49 16.98 1.84
CA GLN A 205 7.62 17.77 0.96
C GLN A 205 8.24 17.99 -0.42
N THR A 206 9.53 18.29 -0.48
CA THR A 206 10.24 18.51 -1.78
C THR A 206 10.27 17.25 -2.65
N ILE A 207 10.35 16.06 -2.04
CA ILE A 207 10.32 14.77 -2.76
C ILE A 207 8.92 14.51 -3.36
N THR A 208 7.87 15.05 -2.74
CA THR A 208 6.47 14.79 -3.11
C THR A 208 6.03 15.58 -4.35
N THR A 209 6.75 16.65 -4.73
CA THR A 209 6.34 17.57 -5.80
C THR A 209 6.72 17.10 -7.22
N GLY A 210 7.44 15.98 -7.37
CA GLY A 210 7.86 15.42 -8.67
C GLY A 210 7.06 14.19 -9.12
N ARG A 211 7.18 13.80 -10.41
CA ARG A 211 6.74 12.48 -10.90
C ARG A 211 7.65 11.39 -10.33
N ALA A 212 7.53 11.10 -9.04
CA ALA A 212 8.23 9.99 -8.39
C ALA A 212 7.37 8.72 -8.45
N ASN A 213 8.01 7.56 -8.58
CA ASN A 213 7.35 6.24 -8.54
C ASN A 213 6.80 5.89 -7.13
N ILE A 214 7.09 6.72 -6.13
CA ILE A 214 6.64 6.59 -4.73
C ILE A 214 5.94 7.89 -4.35
N GLY A 215 4.67 7.79 -3.95
CA GLY A 215 3.89 8.92 -3.45
C GLY A 215 3.96 9.02 -1.92
N ILE A 216 4.09 10.24 -1.39
CA ILE A 216 4.03 10.51 0.05
C ILE A 216 2.62 11.03 0.37
N LYS A 217 1.92 10.36 1.30
CA LYS A 217 0.57 10.75 1.76
C LYS A 217 0.65 11.28 3.18
N ARG A 218 0.12 12.48 3.43
CA ARG A 218 0.07 13.04 4.79
C ARG A 218 -1.08 12.43 5.58
N MET A 219 -0.83 12.19 6.87
CA MET A 219 -1.90 11.72 7.76
C MET A 219 -2.97 12.81 7.89
N GLY A 220 -4.22 12.43 7.61
CA GLY A 220 -5.36 13.33 7.64
C GLY A 220 -5.62 14.10 6.34
N GLU A 221 -4.79 13.95 5.31
CA GLU A 221 -5.06 14.49 3.97
C GLU A 221 -6.03 13.58 3.21
N LEU A 222 -7.10 14.19 2.68
CA LEU A 222 -8.18 13.50 1.99
C LEU A 222 -8.03 13.63 0.47
N ASP A 223 -8.36 12.56 -0.26
CA ASP A 223 -8.35 12.60 -1.72
C ASP A 223 -9.61 13.29 -2.25
N LEU A 224 -9.45 14.56 -2.63
CA LEU A 224 -10.52 15.38 -3.19
C LEU A 224 -11.18 14.74 -4.41
N LYS A 225 -10.41 14.05 -5.27
CA LYS A 225 -10.96 13.43 -6.49
C LYS A 225 -11.90 12.28 -6.14
N SER A 226 -11.49 11.41 -5.21
CA SER A 226 -12.35 10.34 -4.72
C SER A 226 -13.62 10.88 -4.07
N LEU A 227 -13.53 11.97 -3.30
CA LEU A 227 -14.72 12.61 -2.71
C LEU A 227 -15.64 13.20 -3.78
N ALA A 228 -15.11 13.90 -4.78
CA ALA A 228 -15.89 14.47 -5.87
C ALA A 228 -16.66 13.39 -6.66
N ILE A 229 -16.00 12.25 -6.95
CA ILE A 229 -16.65 11.10 -7.60
C ILE A 229 -17.78 10.55 -6.71
N ALA A 230 -17.59 10.48 -5.40
CA ALA A 230 -18.62 10.01 -4.48
C ALA A 230 -19.82 10.98 -4.39
N CYS A 231 -19.56 12.28 -4.32
CA CYS A 231 -20.59 13.33 -4.33
C CYS A 231 -21.38 13.34 -5.66
N GLY A 232 -20.70 13.12 -6.79
CA GLY A 232 -21.30 13.07 -8.13
C GLY A 232 -22.29 11.92 -8.34
N ARG A 233 -22.39 10.95 -7.41
CA ARG A 233 -23.44 9.92 -7.43
C ARG A 233 -24.82 10.46 -7.01
N LYS A 234 -24.86 11.61 -6.33
CA LYS A 234 -26.08 12.18 -5.74
C LYS A 234 -26.34 13.63 -6.16
N LEU A 235 -25.33 14.33 -6.67
CA LEU A 235 -25.38 15.75 -7.01
C LEU A 235 -25.02 15.96 -8.49
N SER A 236 -25.36 17.15 -9.01
CA SER A 236 -24.84 17.62 -10.30
C SER A 236 -23.31 17.70 -10.25
N LYS A 237 -22.65 17.77 -11.41
CA LYS A 237 -21.18 17.77 -11.48
C LYS A 237 -20.59 18.99 -10.76
N GLU A 238 -21.11 20.17 -11.04
CA GLU A 238 -20.68 21.42 -10.40
C GLU A 238 -20.93 21.37 -8.87
N ASP A 239 -22.11 20.92 -8.44
CA ASP A 239 -22.43 20.82 -7.00
C ASP A 239 -21.60 19.75 -6.28
N ALA A 240 -21.26 18.66 -6.96
CA ALA A 240 -20.45 17.58 -6.42
C ALA A 240 -19.02 18.04 -6.16
N GLU A 241 -18.41 18.80 -7.07
CA GLU A 241 -17.06 19.34 -6.90
C GLU A 241 -17.00 20.33 -5.73
N VAL A 242 -17.97 21.24 -5.65
CA VAL A 242 -18.07 22.22 -4.55
C VAL A 242 -18.30 21.52 -3.21
N THR A 243 -19.23 20.57 -3.17
CA THR A 243 -19.56 19.84 -1.94
C THR A 243 -18.37 18.99 -1.46
N ALA A 244 -17.66 18.34 -2.39
CA ALA A 244 -16.45 17.59 -2.07
C ALA A 244 -15.36 18.47 -1.48
N ALA A 245 -15.12 19.66 -2.04
CA ALA A 245 -14.13 20.60 -1.52
C ALA A 245 -14.47 21.09 -0.10
N ILE A 246 -15.75 21.39 0.15
CA ILE A 246 -16.25 21.80 1.47
C ILE A 246 -16.06 20.65 2.49
N LEU A 247 -16.48 19.44 2.14
CA LEU A 247 -16.37 18.27 3.02
C LEU A 247 -14.92 17.89 3.30
N CYS A 248 -14.06 17.88 2.28
CA CYS A 248 -12.62 17.68 2.43
C CYS A 248 -12.06 18.67 3.45
N SER A 249 -12.26 19.97 3.24
CA SER A 249 -11.70 21.00 4.12
C SER A 249 -12.20 20.85 5.57
N LYS A 250 -13.49 20.56 5.75
CA LYS A 250 -14.09 20.34 7.07
C LYS A 250 -13.49 19.13 7.78
N TRP A 251 -13.46 17.98 7.11
CA TRP A 251 -12.97 16.75 7.73
C TRP A 251 -11.46 16.78 7.96
N GLU A 252 -10.67 17.39 7.08
CA GLU A 252 -9.24 17.61 7.33
C GLU A 252 -9.00 18.50 8.55
N ALA A 253 -9.83 19.55 8.74
CA ALA A 253 -9.77 20.40 9.93
C ALA A 253 -10.18 19.65 11.20
N ASP A 254 -11.17 18.76 11.10
CA ASP A 254 -11.62 17.95 12.22
C ASP A 254 -10.61 16.84 12.59
N ILE A 255 -9.99 16.17 11.61
CA ILE A 255 -8.94 15.14 11.83
C ILE A 255 -7.71 15.73 12.54
N LYS A 256 -7.44 17.03 12.36
CA LYS A 256 -6.34 17.71 13.06
C LYS A 256 -6.59 17.89 14.56
N LYS A 257 -7.82 17.72 15.03
CA LYS A 257 -8.19 17.85 16.44
C LYS A 257 -8.03 16.49 17.13
N PRO A 258 -7.14 16.33 18.12
CA PRO A 258 -6.95 15.05 18.82
C PRO A 258 -8.23 14.48 19.47
N GLU A 259 -9.17 15.36 19.81
CA GLU A 259 -10.43 15.10 20.50
C GLU A 259 -11.54 14.69 19.53
N TRP A 260 -11.29 14.79 18.21
CA TRP A 260 -12.27 14.40 17.21
C TRP A 260 -12.27 12.89 17.00
N HIS A 261 -13.43 12.29 17.24
CA HIS A 261 -13.64 10.85 17.11
C HIS A 261 -14.76 10.58 16.10
N PRO A 262 -14.43 10.18 14.86
CA PRO A 262 -15.43 9.95 13.81
C PRO A 262 -16.31 8.71 14.04
N PHE A 263 -15.98 7.93 15.06
CA PHE A 263 -16.66 6.71 15.43
C PHE A 263 -17.03 6.75 16.91
N ARG A 264 -18.28 6.38 17.21
CA ARG A 264 -18.77 6.22 18.58
C ARG A 264 -19.12 4.77 18.84
N VAL A 265 -18.52 4.16 19.86
CA VAL A 265 -18.90 2.82 20.29
C VAL A 265 -20.14 2.92 21.18
N VAL A 266 -21.22 2.26 20.77
CA VAL A 266 -22.46 2.14 21.54
C VAL A 266 -22.78 0.68 21.82
N MET A 267 -23.42 0.42 22.95
CA MET A 267 -23.94 -0.91 23.28
C MET A 267 -25.37 -1.02 22.77
N VAL A 268 -25.61 -1.93 21.81
CA VAL A 268 -26.97 -2.25 21.36
C VAL A 268 -27.20 -3.74 21.58
N ASN A 269 -28.15 -4.08 22.44
CA ASN A 269 -28.49 -5.46 22.82
C ASN A 269 -27.29 -6.26 23.34
N GLY A 270 -26.47 -5.67 24.23
CA GLY A 270 -25.33 -6.35 24.84
C GLY A 270 -24.11 -6.55 23.92
N LYS A 271 -24.17 -6.11 22.66
CA LYS A 271 -23.02 -6.14 21.73
C LYS A 271 -22.48 -4.73 21.47
N LYS A 272 -21.15 -4.59 21.49
CA LYS A 272 -20.45 -3.36 21.08
C LYS A 272 -20.68 -3.15 19.58
N ARG A 273 -21.29 -2.03 19.20
CA ARG A 273 -21.40 -1.56 17.81
C ARG A 273 -20.68 -0.23 17.66
N VAL A 274 -19.97 -0.07 16.56
CA VAL A 274 -19.35 1.19 16.17
C VAL A 274 -20.34 1.93 15.29
N LEU A 275 -20.78 3.12 15.72
CA LEU A 275 -21.56 4.03 14.90
C LEU A 275 -20.62 5.05 14.26
N GLU A 276 -20.75 5.23 12.96
CA GLU A 276 -20.08 6.31 12.23
C GLU A 276 -20.83 7.62 12.51
N LEU A 277 -20.13 8.63 13.02
CA LEU A 277 -20.70 9.96 13.24
C LEU A 277 -20.63 10.84 11.98
N ILE A 278 -19.95 10.35 10.95
CA ILE A 278 -19.86 11.00 9.65
C ILE A 278 -21.01 10.50 8.78
N SER A 279 -22.07 11.32 8.66
CA SER A 279 -23.14 11.07 7.70
C SER A 279 -23.09 12.10 6.58
N LEU A 280 -23.05 11.64 5.33
CA LEU A 280 -23.40 12.46 4.15
C LEU A 280 -24.92 12.68 4.15
N GLN A 281 -25.45 13.44 5.11
CA GLN A 281 -26.80 13.98 4.98
C GLN A 281 -26.72 15.19 4.04
N LEU A 282 -26.76 14.89 2.74
CA LEU A 282 -27.06 15.86 1.72
C LEU A 282 -28.56 16.12 1.80
N SER A 283 -28.94 17.25 2.39
CA SER A 283 -30.31 17.77 2.40
C SER A 283 -30.63 18.47 1.09
#